data_AF-M7NYN0-F1
#
_entry.id   AF-M7NYN0-F1
#
_cell.length_a   1.000
_cell.length_b   1.000
_cell.length_c   1.000
_cell.angle_alpha   90.00
_cell.angle_beta   90.00
_cell.angle_gamma   90.00
#
_symmetry.space_group_name_H-M   'P 1'
#
loop_
_entity.id
_entity.type
_entity.pdbx_description
1 polymer ?
#
loop_
_entity_poly.entity_id
_entity_poly.type
_entity_poly.pdbx_seq_one_letter_code
_entity_poly.pdbx_strand_id
1 'polypeptide(L)' 'MQEDIIELQTRLAFQDTVIEELNLALISQQQQIDKLELRIEKILLQMEAMQQPQANPGLEPPPPHY' A
#
# COMPACT_ATOMS: atom_id res chain seq x y z
N MET A 1 -29.35 -1.07 -40.75
CA MET A 1 -29.77 0.12 -39.98
C MET A 1 -30.26 -0.25 -38.59
N GLN A 2 -31.43 -0.88 -38.39
CA GLN A 2 -31.90 -1.27 -37.04
C GLN A 2 -31.07 -2.41 -36.43
N GLU A 3 -30.70 -3.41 -37.22
CA GLU A 3 -29.85 -4.52 -36.77
C GLU A 3 -28.46 -4.04 -36.31
N ASP A 4 -27.83 -3.15 -37.08
CA ASP A 4 -26.53 -2.56 -36.72
C ASP A 4 -26.60 -1.79 -35.39
N ILE A 5 -27.70 -1.06 -35.14
CA ILE A 5 -27.92 -0.33 -33.88
C ILE A 5 -28.04 -1.30 -32.70
N ILE A 6 -28.79 -2.40 -32.86
CA ILE A 6 -28.97 -3.42 -31.82
C ILE A 6 -27.63 -4.10 -31.50
N GLU A 7 -26.83 -4.41 -32.52
CA GLU A 7 -25.51 -4.99 -32.34
C GLU A 7 -24.58 -4.05 -31.56
N LEU A 8 -24.54 -2.76 -31.93
CA LEU A 8 -23.74 -1.76 -31.23
C LEU A 8 -24.18 -1.58 -29.77
N GLN A 9 -25.49 -1.55 -29.50
CA GLN A 9 -26.01 -1.47 -28.13
C GLN A 9 -25.63 -2.69 -27.30
N THR A 10 -25.70 -3.88 -27.90
CA THR A 10 -25.29 -5.13 -27.25
C THR A 10 -23.81 -5.09 -26.89
N ARG A 11 -22.95 -4.71 -27.85
CA ARG A 11 -21.50 -4.56 -27.61
C ARG A 11 -21.18 -3.49 -26.57
N LEU A 12 -21.96 -2.40 -26.53
CA LEU A 12 -21.78 -1.34 -25.53
C LEU A 12 -22.10 -1.86 -24.12
N ALA A 13 -23.23 -2.54 -23.94
CA ALA A 13 -23.61 -3.12 -22.65
C ALA A 13 -22.57 -4.12 -22.12
N PHE A 14 -21.99 -4.94 -23.01
CA PHE A 14 -20.88 -5.81 -22.65
C PHE A 14 -19.64 -5.02 -22.21
N GLN A 15 -19.29 -3.95 -22.92
CA GLN A 15 -18.15 -3.10 -22.55
C GLN A 15 -18.38 -2.40 -21.21
N ASP A 16 -19.59 -1.90 -20.93
CA ASP A 16 -19.93 -1.30 -19.64
C ASP A 16 -19.73 -2.29 -18.49
N THR A 17 -20.10 -3.56 -18.71
CA THR A 17 -19.91 -4.64 -17.73
C THR A 17 -18.42 -4.90 -17.49
N VAL A 18 -17.63 -5.00 -18.57
CA VAL A 18 -16.17 -5.20 -18.47
C VAL A 18 -15.48 -4.03 -17.77
N ILE A 19 -15.91 -2.79 -18.02
CA ILE A 19 -15.36 -1.61 -17.35
C ILE A 19 -15.60 -1.68 -15.84
N GLU A 20 -16.80 -2.06 -15.42
CA GLU A 20 -17.13 -2.21 -14.00
C GLU A 20 -16.28 -3.30 -13.33
N GLU A 21 -16.13 -4.47 -13.99
CA GLU A 21 -15.28 -5.55 -13.48
C GLU A 21 -13.81 -5.12 -13.34
N LEU A 22 -13.28 -4.39 -14.33
CA LEU A 22 -11.92 -3.85 -14.28
C LEU A 22 -11.75 -2.82 -13.17
N ASN A 23 -12.74 -1.95 -12.96
CA ASN A 23 -12.73 -0.98 -11.88
C ASN A 23 -12.70 -1.66 -10.50
N LEU A 24 -13.52 -2.68 -10.28
CA LEU A 24 -13.52 -3.47 -9.04
C LEU A 24 -12.18 -4.17 -8.81
N ALA A 25 -11.59 -4.74 -9.86
CA ALA A 25 -10.26 -5.34 -9.79
C ALA A 25 -9.18 -4.32 -9.42
N LEU A 26 -9.23 -3.12 -10.01
CA LEU A 26 -8.30 -2.03 -9.71
C LEU A 26 -8.41 -1.56 -8.26
N ILE A 27 -9.64 -1.36 -7.76
CA ILE A 27 -9.89 -1.00 -6.36
C ILE A 27 -9.32 -2.06 -5.41
N SER A 28 -9.57 -3.34 -5.70
CA SER A 28 -9.03 -4.46 -4.91
C SER A 28 -7.50 -4.47 -4.92
N GLN A 29 -6.87 -4.17 -6.06
CA GLN A 29 -5.42 -4.07 -6.16
C GLN A 29 -4.88 -2.88 -5.35
N GLN A 30 -5.52 -1.71 -5.42
CA GLN A 30 -5.11 -0.53 -4.64
C GLN A 30 -5.16 -0.83 -3.14
N GLN A 31 -6.24 -1.46 -2.66
CA GLN A 31 -6.33 -1.86 -1.24
C GLN A 31 -5.23 -2.83 -0.80
N GLN A 32 -4.74 -3.68 -1.72
CA GLN A 32 -3.62 -4.57 -1.42
C GLN A 32 -2.30 -3.79 -1.36
N ILE A 33 -2.09 -2.82 -2.26
CA ILE A 33 -0.93 -1.93 -2.26
C ILE A 33 -0.89 -1.13 -0.96
N ASP A 34 -1.98 -0.47 -0.56
CA ASP A 34 -2.05 0.32 0.67
C ASP A 34 -1.67 -0.52 1.90
N LYS A 35 -2.13 -1.78 1.96
CA LYS A 35 -1.76 -2.71 3.04
C LYS A 35 -0.28 -3.08 3.02
N LEU A 36 0.33 -3.22 1.84
CA LEU A 36 1.75 -3.50 1.71
C LEU A 36 2.59 -2.29 2.11
N GLU A 37 2.22 -1.10 1.67
CA GLU A 37 2.88 0.16 2.05
C GLU A 37 2.91 0.33 3.58
N LEU A 38 1.77 0.16 4.25
CA LEU A 38 1.68 0.21 5.71
C LEU A 38 2.55 -0.84 6.41
N ARG A 39 2.71 -2.03 5.83
CA ARG A 39 3.58 -3.07 6.40
C ARG A 39 5.05 -2.72 6.22
N ILE A 40 5.42 -2.17 5.06
CA ILE A 40 6.78 -1.73 4.77
C ILE A 40 7.16 -0.60 5.73
N GLU A 41 6.30 0.40 5.92
CA GLU A 41 6.54 1.50 6.85
C GLU A 41 6.79 0.99 8.27
N LYS A 42 6.00 0.03 8.76
CA LYS A 42 6.20 -0.59 10.07
C LYS A 42 7.55 -1.30 10.19
N ILE A 43 7.98 -2.00 9.14
CA ILE A 43 9.27 -2.69 9.11
C ILE A 43 10.40 -1.66 9.16
N LEU A 44 10.30 -0.57 8.39
CA LEU A 44 11.30 0.50 8.40
C LEU A 44 11.44 1.12 9.80
N LEU A 45 10.32 1.45 10.46
CA LEU A 45 10.33 1.98 11.82
C LEU A 45 10.97 1.00 12.83
N GLN A 46 10.71 -0.31 12.69
CA GLN A 46 11.35 -1.33 13.53
C GLN A 46 12.87 -1.39 13.28
N MET A 47 13.31 -1.32 12.02
CA MET A 47 14.73 -1.32 11.66
C MET A 47 15.45 -0.09 12.20
N GLU A 48 14.82 1.08 12.16
CA GLU A 48 15.37 2.31 12.75
C GLU A 48 15.48 2.20 14.28
N ALA A 49 14.45 1.65 14.94
CA ALA A 49 14.47 1.44 16.39
C ALA A 49 15.58 0.46 16.82
N MET A 50 15.86 -0.57 16.02
CA MET A 50 16.95 -1.53 16.29
C MET A 50 18.35 -0.93 16.07
N GLN A 51 18.49 0.10 15.23
CA GLN A 51 19.75 0.77 14.95
C GLN A 51 20.11 1.84 16.00
N GLN A 52 19.18 2.24 16.86
CA GLN A 52 19.50 3.11 17.98
C GLN A 52 20.38 2.34 18.97
N PRO A 53 21.60 2.81 19.28
CA PRO A 53 22.42 2.21 20.33
C PRO A 53 21.61 2.24 21.62
N GLN A 54 21.48 1.10 22.30
CA GLN A 54 21.05 1.12 23.70
C GLN A 54 21.99 2.09 24.41
N ALA A 55 21.46 3.22 24.89
CA ALA A 55 22.22 4.13 25.73
C ALA A 55 22.76 3.29 26.89
N ASN A 56 24.06 3.00 26.85
CA ASN A 56 24.72 2.09 27.77
C ASN A 56 24.48 2.65 29.19
N PRO A 57 23.72 1.98 30.08
CA PRO A 57 23.44 2.51 31.42
C PRO A 57 24.68 2.59 32.33
N GLY A 58 25.86 2.21 31.83
CA GLY A 58 27.09 1.99 32.62
C GLY A 58 28.22 3.01 32.42
N LEU A 59 27.98 4.15 31.76
CA LEU A 59 28.96 5.24 31.67
C LEU A 59 28.57 6.38 32.61
N GLU A 60 28.64 6.14 33.92
CA GLU A 60 28.83 7.24 34.86
C GLU A 60 30.24 7.81 34.64
N PRO A 61 30.39 9.11 34.31
CA PRO A 61 31.70 9.71 34.16
C PRO A 61 32.46 9.62 35.49
N PRO A 62 33.79 9.32 35.47
CA PRO A 62 34.56 9.17 36.69
C PRO A 62 34.47 10.43 37.55
N PRO A 63 34.39 10.30 38.89
CA PRO A 63 34.13 11.43 39.77
C PRO A 63 35.27 12.46 39.69
N PRO A 64 34.95 13.77 39.84
CA PRO A 64 35.94 14.83 39.80
C PRO A 64 36.89 14.69 41.00
N HIS A 65 38.19 14.57 40.72
CA HIS A 65 39.22 14.64 41.75
C HIS A 65 39.43 16.12 42.16
N TYR A 66 39.04 16.44 43.40
CA TYR A 66 39.34 17.71 44.10
C TYR A 66 40.62 17.59 44.93
#